data_AF-A0AAD7FL17-F1
#
_entry.id   AF-A0AAD7FL17-F1
#
_cell.length_a   1.000
_cell.length_b   1.000
_cell.length_c   1.000
_cell.angle_alpha   90.00
_cell.angle_beta   90.00
_cell.angle_gamma   90.00
#
_symmetry.space_group_name_H-M   'P 1'
#
loop_
_entity.id
_entity.type
_entity.pdbx_description
1 polymer ?
#
loop_
_entity_poly.entity_id
_entity_poly.type
_entity_poly.pdbx_seq_one_letter_code
_entity_poly.pdbx_strand_id
1 'polypeptide(L)'
;MSDSRLQALLDSTDLDYATFTSDYRIYRYAFLAGLVIVIYDHLLTFSTEVKYIWLTKLRPSTCWFLAVRYIGLIGNTIVLNQVQFYVLSKRCIRMLTVWEIFIISQEVLIETTLSIRVFAMYGRNIWVLVPLLALVCISGTLAVVGAVKLDGPAQNLAAPGLNGCNTPYPRSTADHVAKAWMVMLACDMLVFALTVRQAYMQRHTSRLYAGSLIQKMLKDGLEHVFWGDRPVHYSEYLDILSWRRASLRLLFAFDSSDR
;
A
#
# COMPACT_ATOMS: atom_id res chain seq x y z
N MET A 1 28.57 20.21 39.04
CA MET A 1 28.62 18.96 38.25
C MET A 1 27.25 18.33 38.01
N SER A 2 26.25 18.53 38.89
CA SER A 2 24.85 18.17 38.60
C SER A 2 24.22 19.09 37.55
N ASP A 3 24.48 20.40 37.61
CA ASP A 3 23.82 21.37 36.72
C ASP A 3 24.25 21.24 35.26
N SER A 4 25.52 20.97 34.99
CA SER A 4 26.01 20.71 33.63
C SER A 4 25.43 19.42 33.02
N ARG A 5 25.17 18.40 33.86
CA ARG A 5 24.50 17.17 33.43
C ARG A 5 23.01 17.39 33.20
N LEU A 6 22.35 18.19 34.04
CA LEU A 6 20.95 18.55 33.88
C LEU A 6 20.75 19.39 32.60
N GLN A 7 21.62 20.37 32.37
CA GLN A 7 21.61 21.20 31.16
C GLN A 7 21.81 20.35 29.89
N ALA A 8 22.80 19.45 29.90
CA ALA A 8 23.04 18.55 28.77
C ALA A 8 21.87 17.59 28.51
N LEU A 9 21.18 17.13 29.56
CA LEU A 9 19.96 16.32 29.43
C LEU A 9 18.81 17.15 28.84
N LEU A 10 18.58 18.37 29.32
CA LEU A 10 17.55 19.27 28.76
C LEU A 10 17.82 19.58 27.28
N ASP A 11 19.05 19.96 26.93
CA ASP A 11 19.46 20.22 25.54
C ASP A 11 19.27 18.99 24.65
N SER A 12 19.62 17.79 25.14
CA SER A 12 19.41 16.54 24.39
C SER A 12 17.93 16.23 24.19
N THR A 13 17.10 16.53 25.18
CA THR A 13 15.66 16.28 25.12
C THR A 13 14.99 17.27 24.16
N ASP A 14 15.38 18.55 24.20
CA ASP A 14 14.86 19.59 23.32
C ASP A 14 15.22 19.34 21.85
N LEU A 15 16.44 18.86 21.57
CA LEU A 15 16.85 18.46 20.22
C LEU A 15 16.05 17.27 19.69
N ASP A 16 15.80 16.26 20.54
CA ASP A 16 14.97 15.10 20.20
C ASP A 16 13.51 15.53 19.92
N TYR A 17 12.96 16.47 20.70
CA TYR A 17 11.62 17.03 20.47
C TYR A 17 11.54 17.83 19.17
N ALA A 18 12.50 18.70 18.89
CA ALA A 18 12.52 19.51 17.67
C ALA A 18 12.53 18.62 16.42
N THR A 19 13.39 17.59 16.42
CA THR A 19 13.49 16.61 15.33
C THR A 19 12.17 15.86 15.14
N PHE A 20 11.59 15.33 16.22
CA PHE A 20 10.32 14.63 16.20
C PHE A 20 9.17 15.48 15.62
N THR A 21 9.07 16.76 16.03
CA THR A 21 8.01 17.64 15.53
C THR A 21 8.16 17.97 14.04
N SER A 22 9.39 18.10 13.54
CA SER A 22 9.67 18.31 12.12
C SER A 22 9.26 17.09 11.29
N ASP A 23 9.74 15.90 11.68
CA ASP A 23 9.46 14.64 11.00
C ASP A 23 7.95 14.37 10.96
N TYR A 24 7.27 14.64 12.07
CA TYR A 24 5.83 14.47 12.17
C TYR A 24 5.05 15.40 11.23
N ARG A 25 5.49 16.65 11.07
CA ARG A 25 4.86 17.59 10.12
C ARG A 25 5.05 17.12 8.67
N ILE A 26 6.26 16.68 8.32
CA ILE A 26 6.55 16.15 6.99
C ILE A 26 5.65 14.95 6.70
N TYR A 27 5.57 14.00 7.64
CA TYR A 27 4.67 12.85 7.54
C TYR A 27 3.21 13.26 7.28
N ARG A 28 2.68 14.25 8.02
CA ARG A 28 1.32 14.76 7.83
C ARG A 28 1.05 15.32 6.44
N TYR A 29 1.97 16.11 5.91
CA TYR A 29 1.79 16.71 4.59
C TYR A 29 1.93 15.67 3.48
N ALA A 30 2.91 14.77 3.58
CA ALA A 30 3.10 13.68 2.63
C ALA A 30 1.88 12.73 2.63
N PHE A 31 1.37 12.38 3.81
CA PHE A 31 0.19 11.54 3.95
C PHE A 31 -1.06 12.19 3.34
N LEU A 32 -1.30 13.48 3.62
CA LEU A 32 -2.40 14.23 3.02
C LEU A 32 -2.28 14.29 1.49
N ALA A 33 -1.09 14.59 0.97
CA ALA A 33 -0.85 14.63 -0.47
C ALA A 33 -1.13 13.26 -1.12
N GLY A 34 -0.64 12.18 -0.51
CA GLY A 34 -0.92 10.81 -0.96
C GLY A 34 -2.42 10.49 -0.96
N LEU A 35 -3.14 10.84 0.10
CA LEU A 35 -4.58 10.61 0.18
C LEU A 35 -5.36 11.43 -0.86
N VAL A 36 -4.96 12.68 -1.14
CA VAL A 36 -5.57 13.49 -2.20
C VAL A 36 -5.40 12.82 -3.56
N ILE A 37 -4.20 12.31 -3.87
CA ILE A 37 -3.96 11.56 -5.12
C ILE A 37 -4.86 10.33 -5.20
N VAL A 38 -4.97 9.57 -4.11
CA VAL A 38 -5.83 8.38 -4.05
C VAL A 38 -7.31 8.76 -4.26
N ILE A 39 -7.81 9.80 -3.62
CA ILE A 39 -9.19 10.28 -3.80
C ILE A 39 -9.40 10.74 -5.23
N TYR A 40 -8.44 11.45 -5.81
CA TYR A 40 -8.51 11.91 -7.19
C TYR A 40 -8.62 10.74 -8.18
N ASP A 41 -7.80 9.69 -8.04
CA ASP A 41 -7.94 8.45 -8.82
C ASP A 41 -9.34 7.83 -8.63
N HIS A 42 -9.87 7.83 -7.40
CA HIS A 42 -11.21 7.32 -7.13
C HIS A 42 -12.29 8.05 -7.89
N LEU A 43 -12.26 9.38 -7.88
CA LEU A 43 -13.26 10.20 -8.56
C LEU A 43 -13.21 10.00 -10.08
N LEU A 44 -12.01 9.90 -10.65
CA LEU A 44 -11.82 9.73 -12.09
C LEU A 44 -12.40 8.41 -12.61
N THR A 45 -12.21 7.30 -11.89
CA THR A 45 -12.70 5.99 -12.35
C THR A 45 -14.10 5.65 -11.86
N PHE A 46 -14.67 6.44 -10.93
CA PHE A 46 -15.97 6.15 -10.31
C PHE A 46 -17.09 5.95 -11.33
N SER A 47 -17.18 6.82 -12.34
CA SER A 47 -18.20 6.74 -13.41
C SER A 47 -18.18 5.38 -14.11
N THR A 48 -16.98 4.85 -14.33
CA THR A 48 -16.77 3.59 -15.03
C THR A 48 -16.99 2.40 -14.09
N GLU A 49 -16.59 2.53 -12.83
CA GLU A 49 -16.86 1.53 -11.81
C GLU A 49 -18.34 1.32 -11.62
N VAL A 50 -19.13 2.39 -11.52
CA VAL A 50 -20.59 2.31 -11.40
C VAL A 50 -21.15 1.48 -12.55
N LYS A 51 -20.73 1.77 -13.79
CA LYS A 51 -21.22 1.09 -14.99
C LYS A 51 -20.85 -0.40 -15.06
N TYR A 52 -19.60 -0.77 -14.70
CA TYR A 52 -19.08 -2.12 -14.95
C TYR A 52 -18.95 -3.01 -13.72
N ILE A 53 -19.12 -2.46 -12.53
CA ILE A 53 -18.92 -3.19 -11.27
C ILE A 53 -20.22 -3.12 -10.48
N TRP A 54 -20.69 -1.91 -10.13
CA TRP A 54 -21.86 -1.74 -9.27
C TRP A 54 -23.17 -2.18 -9.92
N LEU A 55 -23.34 -1.90 -11.23
CA LEU A 55 -24.54 -2.31 -11.97
C LEU A 55 -24.50 -3.76 -12.48
N THR A 56 -23.45 -4.51 -12.16
CA THR A 56 -23.30 -5.91 -12.58
C THR A 56 -23.58 -6.87 -11.44
N LYS A 57 -23.80 -8.16 -11.77
CA LYS A 57 -24.01 -9.19 -10.73
C LYS A 57 -22.77 -9.30 -9.85
N LEU A 58 -22.99 -9.27 -8.53
CA LEU A 58 -21.92 -9.48 -7.55
C LEU A 58 -21.30 -10.86 -7.75
N ARG A 59 -20.02 -10.86 -8.10
CA ARG A 59 -19.17 -12.05 -8.16
C ARG A 59 -18.05 -11.92 -7.11
N PRO A 60 -17.45 -13.03 -6.65
CA PRO A 60 -16.37 -12.97 -5.65
C PRO A 60 -15.23 -12.01 -6.04
N SER A 61 -14.85 -11.99 -7.32
CA SER A 61 -13.85 -11.07 -7.88
C SER A 61 -14.26 -9.59 -7.81
N THR A 62 -15.56 -9.31 -7.92
CA THR A 62 -16.12 -7.96 -7.76
C THR A 62 -16.01 -7.52 -6.31
N CYS A 63 -16.37 -8.40 -5.36
CA CYS A 63 -16.19 -8.14 -3.93
C CYS A 63 -14.71 -7.92 -3.58
N TRP A 64 -13.80 -8.75 -4.13
CA TRP A 64 -12.36 -8.60 -3.92
C TRP A 64 -11.85 -7.26 -4.45
N PHE A 65 -12.25 -6.88 -5.67
CA PHE A 65 -11.90 -5.58 -6.24
C PHE A 65 -12.38 -4.42 -5.36
N LEU A 66 -13.63 -4.47 -4.90
CA LEU A 66 -14.19 -3.44 -4.02
C LEU A 66 -13.47 -3.40 -2.67
N ALA A 67 -13.09 -4.56 -2.11
CA ALA A 67 -12.32 -4.64 -0.88
C ALA A 67 -10.96 -3.95 -1.03
N VAL A 68 -10.16 -4.35 -2.03
CA VAL A 68 -8.85 -3.73 -2.32
C VAL A 68 -8.97 -2.22 -2.50
N ARG A 69 -10.03 -1.77 -3.18
CA ARG A 69 -10.22 -0.36 -3.52
C ARG A 69 -10.68 0.49 -2.34
N TYR A 70 -11.73 0.08 -1.64
CA TYR A 70 -12.41 0.93 -0.66
C TYR A 70 -11.90 0.77 0.77
N ILE A 71 -11.35 -0.40 1.14
CA ILE A 71 -10.78 -0.59 2.50
C ILE A 71 -9.62 0.36 2.70
N GLY A 72 -8.74 0.49 1.71
CA GLY A 72 -7.63 1.45 1.74
C GLY A 72 -8.10 2.90 1.85
N LEU A 73 -9.10 3.31 1.05
CA LEU A 73 -9.63 4.67 1.09
C LEU A 73 -10.23 5.01 2.47
N ILE A 74 -11.04 4.11 3.02
CA ILE A 74 -11.68 4.28 4.33
C ILE A 74 -10.61 4.34 5.43
N GLY A 75 -9.68 3.37 5.44
CA GLY A 75 -8.59 3.30 6.42
C GLY A 75 -7.75 4.58 6.42
N ASN A 76 -7.29 5.03 5.26
CA ASN A 76 -6.46 6.24 5.16
C ASN A 76 -7.23 7.52 5.52
N THR A 77 -8.53 7.60 5.26
CA THR A 77 -9.36 8.74 5.66
C THR A 77 -9.51 8.82 7.18
N ILE A 78 -9.72 7.67 7.84
CA ILE A 78 -9.77 7.58 9.30
C ILE A 78 -8.46 8.07 9.92
N VAL A 79 -7.31 7.68 9.34
CA VAL A 79 -5.98 8.10 9.79
C VAL A 79 -5.76 9.59 9.64
N LEU A 80 -6.11 10.17 8.49
CA LEU A 80 -5.96 11.61 8.29
C LEU A 80 -6.68 12.36 9.42
N ASN A 81 -7.89 11.91 9.78
CA ASN A 81 -8.64 12.53 10.85
C ASN A 81 -7.93 12.41 12.20
N GLN A 82 -7.37 11.24 12.53
CA GLN A 82 -6.61 10.97 13.75
C GLN A 82 -5.33 11.80 13.88
N VAL A 83 -4.56 11.88 12.80
CA VAL A 83 -3.25 12.54 12.77
C VAL A 83 -3.44 14.06 12.72
N GLN A 84 -4.53 14.58 12.17
CA GLN A 84 -4.75 16.03 12.08
C GLN A 84 -5.55 16.65 13.22
N PHE A 85 -6.61 15.98 13.69
CA PHE A 85 -7.65 16.63 14.48
C PHE A 85 -7.88 16.02 15.87
N TYR A 86 -7.38 14.83 16.16
CA TYR A 86 -7.61 14.21 17.48
C TYR A 86 -6.62 14.70 18.54
N VAL A 87 -7.17 14.98 19.73
CA VAL A 87 -6.39 15.21 20.96
C VAL A 87 -6.14 13.87 21.65
N LEU A 88 -4.93 13.68 22.17
CA LEU A 88 -4.47 12.46 22.84
C LEU A 88 -5.47 12.02 23.92
N SER A 89 -6.04 10.82 23.78
CA SER A 89 -7.04 10.26 24.70
C SER A 89 -7.05 8.73 24.63
N LYS A 90 -7.66 8.04 25.60
CA LYS A 90 -7.87 6.58 25.55
C LYS A 90 -8.63 6.11 24.30
N ARG A 91 -9.45 6.99 23.71
CA ARG A 91 -10.15 6.73 22.43
C ARG A 91 -9.16 6.71 21.27
N CYS A 92 -8.13 7.54 21.32
CA CYS A 92 -7.10 7.63 20.30
C CYS A 92 -6.26 6.34 20.23
N ILE A 93 -5.81 5.78 21.36
CA ILE A 93 -5.05 4.51 21.36
C ILE A 93 -5.86 3.37 20.74
N ARG A 94 -7.14 3.23 21.09
CA ARG A 94 -8.02 2.20 20.52
C ARG A 94 -8.18 2.37 19.00
N MET A 95 -8.27 3.61 18.55
CA MET A 95 -8.40 3.96 17.14
C MET A 95 -7.10 3.74 16.36
N LEU A 96 -5.94 3.86 17.02
CA LEU A 96 -4.63 3.50 16.47
C LEU A 96 -4.54 1.99 16.20
N THR A 97 -4.99 1.15 17.14
CA THR A 97 -5.04 -0.31 16.93
C THR A 97 -5.97 -0.69 15.77
N VAL A 98 -7.13 -0.03 15.65
CA VAL A 98 -8.03 -0.23 14.51
C VAL A 98 -7.33 0.12 13.20
N TRP A 99 -6.58 1.22 13.18
CA TRP A 99 -5.80 1.62 12.01
C TRP A 99 -4.73 0.59 11.63
N GLU A 100 -3.95 0.07 12.58
CA GLU A 100 -2.95 -0.97 12.31
C GLU A 100 -3.57 -2.20 11.64
N ILE A 101 -4.76 -2.62 12.10
CA ILE A 101 -5.54 -3.70 11.48
C ILE A 101 -5.94 -3.34 10.04
N PHE A 102 -6.40 -2.11 9.80
CA PHE A 102 -6.76 -1.65 8.46
C PHE A 102 -5.56 -1.65 7.51
N ILE A 103 -4.40 -1.15 7.93
CA ILE A 103 -3.16 -1.21 7.12
C ILE A 103 -2.81 -2.66 6.80
N ILE A 104 -2.71 -3.54 7.82
CA ILE A 104 -2.33 -4.93 7.60
C ILE A 104 -3.31 -5.61 6.64
N SER A 105 -4.61 -5.35 6.78
CA SER A 105 -5.62 -5.89 5.87
C SER A 105 -5.46 -5.37 4.44
N GLN A 106 -5.13 -4.09 4.27
CA GLN A 106 -4.91 -3.49 2.96
C GLN A 106 -3.68 -4.09 2.29
N GLU A 107 -2.58 -4.25 3.03
CA GLU A 107 -1.33 -4.84 2.53
C GLU A 107 -1.57 -6.27 2.02
N VAL A 108 -2.24 -7.11 2.81
CA VAL A 108 -2.56 -8.50 2.42
C VAL A 108 -3.38 -8.55 1.13
N LEU A 109 -4.36 -7.65 0.99
CA LEU A 109 -5.21 -7.57 -0.21
C LEU A 109 -4.41 -7.16 -1.45
N ILE A 110 -3.50 -6.19 -1.32
CA ILE A 110 -2.65 -5.70 -2.42
C ILE A 110 -1.64 -6.80 -2.82
N GLU A 111 -0.91 -7.34 -1.86
CA GLU A 111 0.13 -8.34 -2.08
C GLU A 111 -0.44 -9.63 -2.71
N THR A 112 -1.61 -10.08 -2.24
CA THR A 112 -2.33 -11.20 -2.86
C THR A 112 -2.69 -10.90 -4.30
N THR A 113 -3.21 -9.70 -4.58
CA THR A 113 -3.58 -9.29 -5.94
C THR A 113 -2.36 -9.26 -6.86
N LEU A 114 -1.23 -8.75 -6.39
CA LEU A 114 0.03 -8.70 -7.12
C LEU A 114 0.61 -10.10 -7.35
N SER A 115 0.59 -10.96 -6.34
CA SER A 115 1.06 -12.34 -6.42
C SER A 115 0.27 -13.18 -7.43
N ILE A 116 -1.06 -13.08 -7.42
CA ILE A 116 -1.93 -13.74 -8.41
C ILE A 116 -1.59 -13.26 -9.83
N ARG A 117 -1.36 -11.96 -10.02
CA ARG A 117 -0.98 -11.39 -11.32
C ARG A 117 0.35 -11.95 -11.81
N VAL A 118 1.36 -12.00 -10.96
CA VAL A 118 2.68 -12.58 -11.29
C VAL A 118 2.54 -14.07 -11.60
N PHE A 119 1.81 -14.83 -10.79
CA PHE A 119 1.56 -16.25 -11.03
C PHE A 119 0.90 -16.50 -12.40
N ALA A 120 -0.11 -15.70 -12.76
CA ALA A 120 -0.76 -15.79 -14.06
C ALA A 120 0.19 -15.43 -15.22
N MET A 121 1.01 -14.39 -15.07
CA MET A 121 1.99 -13.96 -16.07
C MET A 121 3.07 -15.03 -16.36
N TYR A 122 3.47 -15.79 -15.34
CA TYR A 122 4.42 -16.89 -15.48
C TYR A 122 3.76 -18.24 -15.82
N GLY A 123 2.56 -18.21 -16.42
CA GLY A 123 1.89 -19.41 -16.90
C GLY A 123 1.46 -20.37 -15.79
N ARG A 124 1.07 -19.83 -14.63
CA ARG A 124 0.65 -20.61 -13.44
C ARG A 124 1.78 -21.50 -12.88
N ASN A 125 3.02 -21.06 -13.03
CA ASN A 125 4.17 -21.75 -12.45
C ASN A 125 4.29 -21.45 -10.95
N ILE A 126 4.03 -22.46 -10.10
CA ILE A 126 4.03 -22.33 -8.64
C ILE A 126 5.40 -21.95 -8.06
N TRP A 127 6.49 -22.26 -8.77
CA TRP A 127 7.85 -21.93 -8.34
C TRP A 127 8.10 -20.42 -8.23
N VAL A 128 7.30 -19.60 -8.93
CA VAL A 128 7.35 -18.14 -8.81
C VAL A 128 6.59 -17.64 -7.58
N LEU A 129 5.57 -18.40 -7.13
CA LEU A 129 4.75 -18.05 -5.98
C LEU A 129 5.41 -18.43 -4.65
N VAL A 130 6.20 -19.51 -4.61
CA VAL A 130 6.93 -19.96 -3.40
C VAL A 130 7.74 -18.84 -2.72
N PRO A 131 8.64 -18.11 -3.41
CA PRO A 131 9.40 -17.06 -2.76
C PRO A 131 8.52 -15.88 -2.29
N LEU A 132 7.46 -15.56 -3.03
CA LEU A 132 6.51 -14.51 -2.63
C LEU A 132 5.80 -14.89 -1.33
N LEU A 133 5.24 -16.11 -1.26
CA LEU A 133 4.59 -16.63 -0.05
C LEU A 133 5.55 -16.72 1.14
N ALA A 134 6.81 -17.08 0.91
CA ALA A 134 7.82 -17.11 1.96
C ALA A 134 8.03 -15.71 2.56
N LEU A 135 8.14 -14.67 1.73
CA LEU A 135 8.30 -13.29 2.18
C LEU A 135 7.06 -12.79 2.94
N VAL A 136 5.85 -13.10 2.46
CA VAL A 136 4.57 -12.81 3.14
C VAL A 136 4.53 -13.43 4.53
N CYS A 137 4.91 -14.71 4.64
CA CYS A 137 4.91 -15.42 5.93
C CYS A 137 5.93 -14.83 6.91
N ILE A 138 7.10 -14.42 6.42
CA ILE A 138 8.14 -13.79 7.24
C ILE A 138 7.66 -12.41 7.73
N SER A 139 7.12 -11.58 6.83
CA SER A 139 6.60 -10.24 7.19
C SER A 139 5.45 -10.35 8.20
N GLY A 140 4.51 -11.27 7.98
CA GLY A 140 3.39 -11.54 8.88
C GLY A 140 3.85 -11.98 10.27
N THR A 141 4.87 -12.85 10.35
CA THR A 141 5.43 -13.29 11.63
C THR A 141 6.06 -12.12 12.40
N LEU A 142 6.84 -11.28 11.71
CA LEU A 142 7.47 -10.10 12.31
C LEU A 142 6.42 -9.08 12.80
N ALA A 143 5.35 -8.89 12.03
CA ALA A 143 4.23 -8.02 12.41
C ALA A 143 3.50 -8.51 13.67
N VAL A 144 3.19 -9.81 13.75
CA VAL A 144 2.56 -10.41 14.94
C VAL A 144 3.44 -10.29 16.18
N VAL A 145 4.75 -10.55 16.05
CA VAL A 145 5.70 -10.38 17.17
C VAL A 145 5.78 -8.92 17.62
N GLY A 146 5.76 -7.97 16.67
CA GLY A 146 5.67 -6.55 16.98
C GLY A 146 4.39 -6.22 17.75
N ALA A 147 3.24 -6.71 17.28
CA ALA A 147 1.94 -6.45 17.87
C ALA A 147 1.81 -7.00 19.30
N VAL A 148 2.27 -8.23 19.56
CA VAL A 148 2.25 -8.82 20.91
C VAL A 148 3.13 -8.04 21.89
N LYS A 149 4.18 -7.38 21.41
CA LYS A 149 5.08 -6.56 22.24
C LYS A 149 4.55 -5.14 22.47
N LEU A 150 3.38 -4.77 21.92
CA LEU A 150 2.74 -3.47 22.14
C LEU A 150 2.06 -3.33 23.51
N ASP A 151 1.94 -4.40 24.30
CA ASP A 151 1.32 -4.39 25.64
C ASP A 151 2.11 -3.63 26.73
N GLY A 152 3.11 -2.82 26.34
CA GLY A 152 3.80 -1.90 27.25
C GLY A 152 3.02 -0.60 27.47
N PRO A 153 3.18 0.10 28.62
CA PRO A 153 2.56 1.39 28.83
C PRO A 153 3.05 2.38 27.76
N ALA A 154 2.14 2.83 26.89
CA ALA A 154 2.44 3.84 25.88
C ALA A 154 3.03 5.09 26.56
N GLN A 155 4.32 5.35 26.33
CA GLN A 155 4.97 6.54 26.84
C GLN A 155 4.48 7.72 26.01
N ASN A 156 3.66 8.57 26.61
CA ASN A 156 3.03 9.70 25.94
C ASN A 156 4.06 10.84 25.76
N LEU A 157 4.67 10.98 24.59
CA LEU A 157 5.28 12.25 24.19
C LEU A 157 4.18 13.15 23.62
N ALA A 158 3.39 13.76 24.51
CA ALA A 158 2.53 14.87 24.13
C ALA A 158 3.40 16.12 23.95
N ALA A 159 3.89 16.38 22.74
CA ALA A 159 4.60 17.61 22.43
C ALA A 159 3.63 18.80 22.53
N PRO A 160 3.94 19.86 23.32
CA PRO A 160 3.10 21.05 23.40
C PRO A 160 2.85 21.66 22.03
N GLY A 161 1.58 21.90 21.67
CA GLY A 161 1.20 22.50 20.38
C GLY A 161 1.11 21.54 19.19
N LEU A 162 1.31 20.23 19.39
CA LEU A 162 1.15 19.22 18.35
C LEU A 162 -0.17 18.44 18.55
N ASN A 163 -1.16 18.72 17.72
CA ASN A 163 -2.38 17.91 17.64
C ASN A 163 -2.10 16.60 16.89
N GLY A 164 -2.74 15.51 17.32
CA GLY A 164 -2.63 14.19 16.70
C GLY A 164 -2.53 13.06 17.71
N CYS A 165 -3.03 11.89 17.33
CA CYS A 165 -2.87 10.65 18.08
C CYS A 165 -1.60 9.92 17.63
N ASN A 166 -0.48 10.09 18.34
CA ASN A 166 0.74 9.34 18.06
C ASN A 166 1.39 8.94 19.36
N THR A 167 1.72 7.66 19.47
CA THR A 167 2.46 7.12 20.60
C THR A 167 3.80 6.60 20.07
N PRO A 168 4.94 7.07 20.60
CA PRO A 168 6.22 6.49 20.24
C PRO A 168 6.23 5.00 20.61
N TYR A 169 6.62 4.17 19.65
CA TYR A 169 6.80 2.75 19.88
C TYR A 169 8.05 2.53 20.74
N PRO A 170 8.02 1.59 21.70
CA PRO A 170 9.25 1.10 22.33
C PRO A 170 10.25 0.64 21.27
N ARG A 171 11.56 0.90 21.44
CA ARG A 171 12.60 0.54 20.46
C ARG A 171 12.52 -0.91 20.00
N SER A 172 12.29 -1.83 20.95
CA SER A 172 12.14 -3.25 20.65
C SER A 172 10.99 -3.51 19.68
N THR A 173 9.84 -2.86 19.84
CA THR A 173 8.68 -2.99 18.95
C THR A 173 8.94 -2.30 17.60
N ALA A 174 9.49 -1.09 17.62
CA ALA A 174 9.86 -0.34 16.42
C ALA A 174 10.78 -1.15 15.50
N ASP A 175 11.74 -1.88 16.06
CA ASP A 175 12.65 -2.74 15.29
C ASP A 175 11.93 -3.89 14.56
N HIS A 176 10.93 -4.51 15.18
CA HIS A 176 10.19 -5.62 14.55
C HIS A 176 9.28 -5.08 13.45
N VAL A 177 8.62 -3.95 13.70
CA VAL A 177 7.79 -3.26 12.70
C VAL A 177 8.64 -2.82 11.51
N ALA A 178 9.79 -2.18 11.75
CA ALA A 178 10.70 -1.77 10.69
C ALA A 178 11.19 -2.97 9.86
N LYS A 179 11.58 -4.08 10.51
CA LYS A 179 11.97 -5.31 9.79
C LYS A 179 10.82 -5.88 8.96
N ALA A 180 9.59 -5.88 9.47
CA ALA A 180 8.42 -6.33 8.72
C ALA A 180 8.22 -5.50 7.44
N TRP A 181 8.30 -4.17 7.53
CA TRP A 181 8.24 -3.27 6.38
C TRP A 181 9.37 -3.49 5.37
N MET A 182 10.59 -3.74 5.84
CA MET A 182 11.73 -4.01 4.95
C MET A 182 11.54 -5.32 4.17
N VAL A 183 10.99 -6.36 4.80
CA VAL A 183 10.68 -7.63 4.11
C VAL A 183 9.54 -7.45 3.11
N MET A 184 8.54 -6.64 3.44
CA MET A 184 7.44 -6.30 2.53
C MET A 184 7.93 -5.52 1.31
N LEU A 185 8.79 -4.51 1.52
CA LEU A 185 9.44 -3.79 0.41
C LEU A 185 10.24 -4.74 -0.49
N ALA A 186 10.93 -5.72 0.08
CA ALA A 186 11.64 -6.73 -0.70
C ALA A 186 10.67 -7.59 -1.53
N CYS A 187 9.49 -7.90 -1.01
CA CYS A 187 8.44 -8.59 -1.75
C CYS A 187 7.95 -7.76 -2.94
N ASP A 188 7.65 -6.47 -2.72
CA ASP A 188 7.22 -5.54 -3.77
C ASP A 188 8.28 -5.41 -4.87
N MET A 189 9.55 -5.29 -4.49
CA MET A 189 10.66 -5.23 -5.43
C MET A 189 10.80 -6.53 -6.24
N LEU A 190 10.57 -7.69 -5.62
CA LEU A 190 10.57 -8.97 -6.32
C LEU A 190 9.40 -9.08 -7.32
N VAL A 191 8.18 -8.73 -6.89
CA VAL A 191 6.99 -8.67 -7.76
C VAL A 191 7.26 -7.74 -8.93
N PHE A 192 7.76 -6.54 -8.67
CA PHE A 192 8.08 -5.55 -9.68
C PHE A 192 9.14 -6.08 -10.66
N ALA A 193 10.25 -6.62 -10.16
CA ALA A 193 11.30 -7.19 -10.98
C ALA A 193 10.80 -8.35 -11.86
N LEU A 194 9.99 -9.26 -11.31
CA LEU A 194 9.40 -10.36 -12.06
C LEU A 194 8.43 -9.89 -13.13
N THR A 195 7.63 -8.87 -12.83
CA THR A 195 6.70 -8.23 -13.76
C THR A 195 7.45 -7.56 -14.90
N VAL A 196 8.49 -6.77 -14.60
CA VAL A 196 9.34 -6.11 -15.60
C VAL A 196 10.11 -7.13 -16.44
N ARG A 197 10.66 -8.18 -15.82
CA ARG A 197 11.36 -9.26 -16.55
C ARG A 197 10.43 -9.95 -17.53
N GLN A 198 9.23 -10.31 -17.09
CA GLN A 198 8.25 -10.95 -17.97
C GLN A 198 7.84 -9.99 -19.08
N ALA A 199 7.61 -8.71 -18.76
CA ALA A 199 7.32 -7.70 -19.74
C ALA A 199 8.42 -7.62 -20.81
N TYR A 200 9.68 -7.55 -20.39
CA TYR A 200 10.83 -7.50 -21.31
C TYR A 200 10.95 -8.75 -22.18
N MET A 201 10.86 -9.94 -21.59
CA MET A 201 10.94 -11.22 -22.32
C MET A 201 9.81 -11.35 -23.33
N GLN A 202 8.59 -10.99 -22.92
CA GLN A 202 7.44 -11.02 -23.79
C GLN A 202 7.59 -10.02 -24.93
N ARG A 203 8.15 -8.82 -24.70
CA ARG A 203 8.41 -7.84 -25.77
C ARG A 203 9.36 -8.37 -26.84
N HIS A 204 10.38 -9.14 -26.43
CA HIS A 204 11.31 -9.77 -27.36
C HIS A 204 10.63 -10.84 -28.23
N THR A 205 9.78 -11.69 -27.61
CA THR A 205 9.02 -12.72 -28.32
C THR A 205 7.80 -12.18 -29.08
N SER A 206 7.22 -11.05 -28.65
CA SER A 206 6.03 -10.42 -29.25
C SER A 206 6.33 -9.73 -30.58
N ARG A 207 7.60 -9.51 -30.95
CA ARG A 207 7.94 -9.20 -32.34
C ARG A 207 7.55 -10.32 -33.31
N LEU A 208 7.39 -11.55 -32.82
CA LEU A 208 6.95 -12.72 -33.61
C LEU A 208 5.44 -13.03 -33.46
N TYR A 209 4.79 -12.54 -32.40
CA TYR A 209 3.37 -12.79 -32.09
C TYR A 209 2.56 -11.48 -31.98
N ALA A 210 2.54 -10.71 -33.07
CA ALA A 210 1.68 -9.55 -33.20
C ALA A 210 0.20 -9.97 -33.14
N GLY A 211 -0.51 -9.65 -32.04
CA GLY A 211 -1.96 -9.82 -31.93
C GLY A 211 -2.51 -10.41 -30.61
N SER A 212 -1.68 -10.87 -29.67
CA SER A 212 -2.18 -11.49 -28.43
C SER A 212 -2.61 -10.47 -27.36
N LEU A 213 -3.57 -10.85 -26.49
CA LEU A 213 -4.06 -10.04 -25.36
C LEU A 213 -2.92 -9.56 -24.44
N ILE A 214 -1.86 -10.35 -24.34
CA ILE A 214 -0.68 -10.04 -23.53
C ILE A 214 0.13 -8.88 -24.13
N GLN A 215 0.18 -8.77 -25.45
CA GLN A 215 0.82 -7.64 -26.13
C GLN A 215 0.08 -6.31 -25.86
N LYS A 216 -1.25 -6.35 -25.76
CA LYS A 216 -2.06 -5.18 -25.36
C LYS A 216 -1.82 -4.81 -23.90
N MET A 217 -1.78 -5.79 -23.00
CA MET A 217 -1.42 -5.56 -21.59
C MET A 217 -0.01 -4.95 -21.41
N LEU A 218 0.95 -5.37 -22.25
CA LEU A 218 2.33 -4.90 -22.20
C LEU A 218 2.52 -3.51 -22.81
N LYS A 219 1.80 -3.22 -23.89
CA LYS A 219 1.81 -1.92 -24.54
C LYS A 219 1.24 -0.85 -23.60
N ASP A 220 0.09 -1.13 -22.99
CA ASP A 220 -0.61 -0.16 -22.13
C ASP A 220 0.13 0.04 -20.79
N GLY A 221 0.83 -0.98 -20.27
CA GLY A 221 1.64 -0.85 -19.04
C GLY A 221 2.95 -0.06 -19.22
N LEU A 222 3.49 0.01 -20.44
CA LEU A 222 4.74 0.71 -20.74
C LEU A 222 4.52 2.13 -21.26
N GLU A 223 3.33 2.48 -21.75
CA GLU A 223 3.07 3.83 -22.26
C GLU A 223 3.13 4.90 -21.15
N HIS A 224 2.73 4.58 -19.93
CA HIS A 224 2.83 5.49 -18.77
C HIS A 224 4.26 5.74 -18.27
N VAL A 225 5.20 4.82 -18.55
CA VAL A 225 6.60 4.93 -18.08
C VAL A 225 7.53 5.55 -19.14
N PHE A 226 7.15 5.51 -20.43
CA PHE A 226 8.06 5.83 -21.53
C PHE A 226 7.66 6.98 -22.47
N TRP A 227 6.43 7.50 -22.43
CA TRP A 227 6.02 8.60 -23.33
C TRP A 227 5.86 9.94 -22.61
N GLY A 228 6.99 10.48 -22.13
CA GLY A 228 7.08 11.84 -21.59
C GLY A 228 7.10 12.98 -22.63
N ASP A 229 6.85 12.73 -23.92
CA ASP A 229 7.14 13.72 -24.97
C ASP A 229 6.05 13.94 -26.04
N ARG A 230 4.78 13.54 -25.83
CA ARG A 230 3.70 13.85 -26.79
C ARG A 230 2.54 14.63 -26.15
N PRO A 231 1.99 15.63 -26.86
CA PRO A 231 1.00 16.55 -26.30
C PRO A 231 -0.30 15.80 -25.95
N VAL A 232 -0.71 16.01 -24.70
CA VAL A 232 -1.85 15.40 -24.00
C VAL A 232 -3.16 15.64 -24.78
N HIS A 233 -3.75 14.57 -25.29
CA HIS A 233 -5.10 14.59 -25.87
C HIS A 233 -5.89 13.41 -25.31
N TYR A 234 -6.70 13.66 -24.27
CA TYR A 234 -7.90 12.95 -23.75
C TYR A 234 -8.03 11.39 -23.78
N SER A 235 -7.12 10.61 -24.39
CA SER A 235 -7.23 9.15 -24.51
C SER A 235 -6.67 8.39 -23.31
N GLU A 236 -5.87 9.04 -22.45
CA GLU A 236 -5.25 8.42 -21.26
C GLU A 236 -6.28 7.88 -20.25
N TYR A 237 -7.49 8.45 -20.19
CA TYR A 237 -8.56 7.94 -19.33
C TYR A 237 -9.10 6.57 -19.76
N LEU A 238 -9.03 6.25 -21.05
CA LEU A 238 -9.49 4.95 -21.55
C LEU A 238 -8.50 3.82 -21.24
N ASP A 239 -7.22 4.14 -21.07
CA ASP A 239 -6.14 3.17 -20.87
C ASP A 239 -6.02 2.72 -19.41
N ILE A 240 -6.27 3.60 -18.44
CA ILE A 240 -6.43 3.21 -17.01
C ILE A 240 -7.64 2.27 -16.83
N LEU A 241 -8.71 2.48 -17.61
CA LEU A 241 -9.90 1.64 -17.66
C LEU A 241 -9.67 0.32 -18.42
N SER A 242 -8.67 0.25 -19.29
CA SER A 242 -8.25 -0.98 -19.96
C SER A 242 -7.48 -1.88 -18.98
N TRP A 243 -6.58 -1.29 -18.19
CA TRP A 243 -5.76 -1.96 -17.17
C TRP A 243 -6.60 -2.62 -16.05
N ARG A 244 -7.65 -1.92 -15.59
CA ARG A 244 -8.60 -2.46 -14.61
C ARG A 244 -9.49 -3.55 -15.22
N ARG A 245 -9.93 -3.41 -16.48
CA ARG A 245 -10.69 -4.47 -17.18
C ARG A 245 -9.87 -5.72 -17.42
N ALA A 246 -8.57 -5.59 -17.70
CA ALA A 246 -7.65 -6.71 -17.84
C ALA A 246 -7.46 -7.47 -16.50
N SER A 247 -7.30 -6.71 -15.41
CA SER A 247 -7.21 -7.25 -14.05
C SER A 247 -8.50 -7.96 -13.61
N LEU A 248 -9.65 -7.36 -13.91
CA LEU A 248 -10.97 -7.95 -13.69
C LEU A 248 -11.19 -9.21 -14.55
N ARG A 249 -10.77 -9.21 -15.82
CA ARG A 249 -10.85 -10.39 -16.70
C ARG A 249 -10.02 -11.56 -16.21
N LEU A 250 -8.83 -11.32 -15.63
CA LEU A 250 -8.02 -12.37 -15.02
C LEU A 250 -8.67 -12.94 -13.75
N LEU A 251 -9.26 -12.09 -12.91
CA LEU A 251 -10.04 -12.54 -11.75
C LEU A 251 -11.31 -13.30 -12.16
N PHE A 252 -11.98 -12.91 -13.26
CA PHE A 252 -13.14 -13.63 -13.81
C PHE A 252 -12.78 -14.92 -14.55
N ALA A 253 -11.58 -15.02 -15.13
CA ALA A 253 -11.11 -16.24 -15.78
C ALA A 253 -10.80 -17.37 -14.76
N PHE A 254 -10.53 -17.01 -13.50
CA PHE A 254 -10.37 -17.97 -12.41
C PHE A 254 -11.71 -18.63 -12.02
N ASP A 255 -12.80 -17.86 -12.01
CA ASP A 255 -14.18 -18.33 -11.71
C ASP A 255 -14.75 -19.27 -12.80
N SER A 256 -14.23 -19.21 -14.02
CA SER A 256 -14.63 -20.11 -15.12
C SER A 256 -13.84 -21.43 -15.17
N SER A 257 -12.85 -21.63 -14.31
CA SER A 257 -12.02 -22.85 -14.29
C SER A 257 -12.53 -23.92 -13.31
N ASP A 258 -13.57 -23.62 -12.52
CA ASP A 258 -14.21 -24.53 -11.55
C ASP A 258 -15.63 -24.98 -12.01
N ARG A 259 -15.86 -25.05 -13.32
CA ARG A 259 -17.05 -25.72 -13.91
C ARG A 259 -16.66 -26.61 -15.08
#